data_AF-A0AAE9JML0-F1
#
_entry.id   AF-A0AAE9JML0-F1
#
_cell.length_a   1.000
_cell.length_b   1.000
_cell.length_c   1.000
_cell.angle_alpha   90.00
_cell.angle_beta   90.00
_cell.angle_gamma   90.00
#
_symmetry.space_group_name_H-M   'P 1'
#
loop_
_entity.id
_entity.type
_entity.pdbx_description
1 polymer ?
#
loop_
_entity_poly.entity_id
_entity_poly.type
_entity_poly.pdbx_seq_one_letter_code
_entity_poly.pdbx_strand_id
1 'polypeptide(L)'
;MNSADFEKICSVQLCNTLLAGKATYLHQVTRNRICRPCWQYFKKHEIDRTFLLAKQMKKIQCSVELCDETVSPNSNLRHSETKKTICKKCHKYRKTHNLDRTVLLKSQMNNKSISIEDVHLEIRKRQKLAADTGENQKCTNPFCTDDAMMSCRLKFCKNCYEFFQKYKKFRSERAIQLMEKQKKTQEIVKEKPESPPRDRSRSPDEFPNLSLEKKMFLDDIIQAIRDEDYESDWSMSSR
;
A
#
# COMPACT_ATOMS: atom_id res chain seq x y z
N MET A 1 -3.19 -23.23 38.47
CA MET A 1 -1.80 -23.11 37.95
C MET A 1 -1.77 -21.93 36.99
N ASN A 2 -1.44 -20.75 37.50
CA ASN A 2 -1.36 -19.53 36.71
C ASN A 2 0.07 -19.36 36.20
N SER A 3 0.30 -19.70 34.93
CA SER A 3 1.48 -19.27 34.21
C SER A 3 0.98 -18.61 32.94
N ALA A 4 0.86 -17.28 33.00
CA ALA A 4 0.83 -16.47 31.80
C ALA A 4 2.14 -16.74 31.04
N ASP A 5 2.11 -17.72 30.16
CA ASP A 5 3.12 -17.95 29.13
C ASP A 5 3.05 -16.73 28.20
N PHE A 6 3.66 -15.62 28.63
CA PHE A 6 3.91 -14.50 27.77
C PHE A 6 4.73 -15.03 26.60
N GLU A 7 4.11 -15.14 25.43
CA GLU A 7 4.78 -15.30 24.15
C GLU A 7 5.79 -14.15 24.02
N LYS A 8 7.03 -14.42 24.39
CA LYS A 8 8.11 -13.46 24.26
C LYS A 8 8.60 -13.49 22.83
N ILE A 9 8.80 -12.34 22.21
CA ILE A 9 9.41 -12.24 20.89
C ILE A 9 10.92 -12.47 21.04
N CYS A 10 11.57 -13.03 20.01
CA CYS A 10 13.02 -13.12 19.93
C CYS A 10 13.67 -11.74 20.18
N SER A 11 14.72 -11.70 21.01
CA SER A 11 15.43 -10.45 21.31
C SER A 11 16.38 -9.96 20.20
N VAL A 12 16.69 -10.79 19.21
CA VAL A 12 17.51 -10.37 18.05
C VAL A 12 16.74 -9.35 17.21
N GLN A 13 17.38 -8.23 16.92
CA GLN A 13 16.80 -7.17 16.08
C GLN A 13 16.31 -7.72 14.74
N LEU A 14 15.15 -7.24 14.29
CA LEU A 14 14.44 -7.68 13.07
C LEU A 14 13.89 -9.12 13.10
N CYS A 15 14.06 -9.86 14.19
CA CYS A 15 13.52 -11.22 14.33
C CYS A 15 12.15 -11.19 15.03
N ASN A 16 11.07 -11.37 14.26
CA ASN A 16 9.70 -11.41 14.80
C ASN A 16 9.24 -12.82 15.20
N THR A 17 10.16 -13.75 15.44
CA THR A 17 9.80 -15.12 15.82
C THR A 17 9.28 -15.15 17.26
N LEU A 18 8.05 -15.66 17.43
CA LEU A 18 7.47 -15.93 18.75
C LEU A 18 8.21 -17.08 19.42
N LEU A 19 8.59 -16.87 20.67
CA LEU A 19 9.22 -17.89 21.51
C LEU A 19 8.12 -18.61 22.29
N ALA A 20 7.87 -19.87 21.95
CA ALA A 20 7.05 -20.73 22.80
C ALA A 20 7.64 -20.78 24.22
N GLY A 21 6.80 -20.80 25.26
CA GLY A 21 7.15 -20.51 26.68
C GLY A 21 8.39 -21.19 27.26
N LYS A 22 8.87 -22.27 26.64
CA LYS A 22 10.11 -23.01 26.98
C LYS A 22 11.32 -22.70 26.11
N ALA A 23 11.36 -21.59 25.36
CA ALA A 23 12.55 -21.25 24.58
C ALA A 23 13.77 -21.12 25.50
N THR A 24 14.69 -22.08 25.39
CA THR A 24 15.87 -22.25 26.25
C THR A 24 17.10 -21.50 25.77
N TYR A 25 17.10 -21.03 24.51
CA TYR A 25 18.29 -20.44 23.92
C TYR A 25 18.48 -19.01 24.41
N LEU A 26 19.62 -18.78 25.04
CA LEU A 26 20.07 -17.47 25.47
C LEU A 26 21.13 -16.96 24.51
N HIS A 27 21.06 -15.68 24.19
CA HIS A 27 22.14 -14.97 23.51
C HIS A 27 23.38 -14.97 24.41
N GLN A 28 24.56 -15.33 23.89
CA GLN A 28 25.75 -15.52 24.72
C GLN A 28 26.22 -14.21 25.38
N VAL A 29 26.13 -13.10 24.65
CA VAL A 29 26.49 -11.76 25.15
C VAL A 29 25.39 -11.16 26.03
N THR A 30 24.20 -10.90 25.48
CA THR A 30 23.13 -10.15 26.17
C THR A 30 22.33 -10.99 27.17
N ARG A 31 22.50 -12.32 27.20
CA ARG A 31 21.71 -13.28 27.99
C ARG A 31 20.20 -13.21 27.78
N ASN A 32 19.74 -12.51 26.74
CA ASN A 32 18.34 -12.42 26.38
C ASN A 32 17.88 -13.68 25.65
N ARG A 33 16.56 -13.97 25.73
CA ARG A 33 15.98 -15.13 25.04
C ARG A 33 15.95 -14.89 23.53
N ILE A 34 16.39 -15.88 22.76
CA ILE A 34 16.43 -15.84 21.30
C ILE A 34 15.83 -17.12 20.70
N CYS A 35 15.40 -17.06 19.45
CA CYS A 35 14.91 -18.25 18.76
C CYS A 35 16.07 -19.16 18.36
N ARG A 36 15.81 -20.47 18.20
CA ARG A 36 16.82 -21.45 17.79
C ARG A 36 17.61 -21.04 16.53
N PRO A 37 16.97 -20.52 15.46
CA PRO A 37 17.72 -20.06 14.28
C PRO A 37 18.71 -18.93 14.56
N CYS A 38 18.34 -17.97 15.41
CA CYS A 38 19.24 -16.87 15.79
C CYS A 38 20.39 -17.36 16.65
N TRP A 39 20.13 -18.27 17.58
CA TRP A 39 21.19 -18.89 18.40
C TRP A 39 22.17 -19.70 17.56
N GLN A 40 21.68 -20.52 16.62
CA GLN A 40 22.53 -21.30 15.74
C GLN A 40 23.40 -20.41 14.84
N TYR A 41 22.84 -19.31 14.34
CA TYR A 41 23.57 -18.35 13.53
C TYR A 41 24.67 -17.64 14.33
N PHE A 42 24.32 -17.13 15.51
CA PHE A 42 25.25 -16.48 16.42
C PHE A 42 26.38 -17.44 16.83
N LYS A 43 26.07 -18.70 17.19
CA LYS A 43 27.08 -19.69 17.56
C LYS A 43 28.07 -19.98 16.43
N LYS A 44 27.66 -19.85 15.17
CA LYS A 44 28.50 -20.17 14.00
C LYS A 44 29.33 -18.98 13.53
N HIS A 45 28.77 -17.77 13.60
CA HIS A 45 29.37 -16.57 13.00
C HIS A 45 29.78 -15.51 14.04
N GLU A 46 29.44 -15.71 15.31
CA GLU A 46 29.67 -14.78 16.44
C GLU A 46 29.03 -13.39 16.24
N ILE A 47 28.11 -13.29 15.27
CA ILE A 47 27.37 -12.09 14.94
C ILE A 47 25.86 -12.38 14.94
N ASP A 48 25.08 -11.36 15.28
CA ASP A 48 23.63 -11.46 15.27
C ASP A 48 23.08 -11.66 13.85
N ARG A 49 21.98 -12.41 13.76
CA ARG A 49 21.31 -12.71 12.48
C ARG A 49 20.64 -11.47 11.85
N THR A 50 20.78 -10.30 12.46
CA THR A 50 20.16 -9.04 12.03
C THR A 50 20.53 -8.66 10.60
N PHE A 51 21.79 -8.85 10.18
CA PHE A 51 22.23 -8.53 8.81
C PHE A 51 21.49 -9.37 7.76
N LEU A 52 21.39 -10.69 7.96
CA LEU A 52 20.65 -11.57 7.06
C LEU A 52 19.16 -11.22 7.01
N LEU A 53 18.59 -10.88 8.17
CA LEU A 53 17.19 -10.48 8.26
C LEU A 53 16.95 -9.14 7.55
N ALA A 54 17.86 -8.17 7.72
CA ALA A 54 17.82 -6.88 7.01
C ALA A 54 17.87 -7.09 5.49
N LYS A 55 18.77 -7.93 4.99
CA LYS A 55 18.86 -8.28 3.57
C LYS A 55 17.57 -8.95 3.05
N GLN A 56 16.93 -9.80 3.86
CA GLN A 56 15.62 -10.41 3.52
C GLN A 56 14.45 -9.41 3.56
N MET A 57 14.55 -8.39 4.42
CA MET A 57 13.52 -7.37 4.63
C MET A 57 13.60 -6.20 3.63
N LYS A 58 14.72 -6.00 2.91
CA LYS A 58 14.86 -4.99 1.84
C LYS A 58 13.82 -5.29 0.74
N LYS A 59 12.65 -4.67 0.82
CA LYS A 59 11.62 -4.82 -0.20
C LYS A 59 12.07 -4.09 -1.46
N ILE A 60 11.93 -4.74 -2.60
CA ILE A 60 12.22 -4.17 -3.92
C ILE A 60 10.90 -3.76 -4.60
N GLN A 61 10.95 -2.85 -5.57
CA GLN A 61 9.74 -2.49 -6.31
C GLN A 61 9.29 -3.62 -7.24
N CYS A 62 7.97 -3.72 -7.46
CA CYS A 62 7.42 -4.60 -8.49
C CYS A 62 7.94 -4.17 -9.87
N SER A 63 8.36 -5.12 -10.70
CA SER A 63 8.90 -4.78 -12.02
C SER A 63 7.85 -4.40 -13.07
N VAL A 64 6.55 -4.53 -12.76
CA VAL A 64 5.47 -4.13 -13.68
C VAL A 64 5.32 -2.62 -13.62
N GLU A 65 5.35 -1.96 -14.79
CA GLU A 65 5.20 -0.50 -14.87
C GLU A 65 3.91 -0.03 -14.16
N LEU A 66 3.96 1.16 -13.57
CA LEU A 66 2.84 1.79 -12.84
C LEU A 66 2.36 1.02 -11.59
N CYS A 67 3.05 -0.06 -11.20
CA CYS A 67 2.72 -0.81 -10.00
C CYS A 67 3.62 -0.39 -8.83
N ASP A 68 3.09 0.39 -7.90
CA ASP A 68 3.82 0.88 -6.72
C ASP A 68 3.93 -0.16 -5.59
N GLU A 69 3.67 -1.44 -5.86
CA GLU A 69 3.71 -2.48 -4.84
C GLU A 69 5.13 -2.97 -4.62
N THR A 70 5.60 -2.93 -3.38
CA THR A 70 6.89 -3.52 -3.01
C THR A 70 6.78 -5.03 -2.82
N VAL A 71 7.82 -5.77 -3.20
CA VAL A 71 7.92 -7.24 -3.13
C VAL A 71 9.17 -7.68 -2.38
N SER A 72 9.14 -8.89 -1.82
CA SER A 72 10.34 -9.48 -1.24
C SER A 72 11.33 -9.84 -2.35
N PRO A 73 12.64 -9.59 -2.17
CA PRO A 73 13.67 -9.92 -3.16
C PRO A 73 13.76 -11.43 -3.41
N ASN A 74 13.37 -12.23 -2.41
CA ASN A 74 13.34 -13.69 -2.47
C ASN A 74 11.98 -14.23 -2.95
N SER A 75 11.10 -13.38 -3.47
CA SER A 75 9.84 -13.82 -4.05
C SER A 75 10.09 -14.69 -5.28
N ASN A 76 9.49 -15.87 -5.30
CA ASN A 76 9.49 -16.77 -6.47
C ASN A 76 8.53 -16.29 -7.58
N LEU A 77 7.80 -15.20 -7.35
CA LEU A 77 6.89 -14.64 -8.33
C LEU A 77 7.70 -13.82 -9.34
N ARG A 78 7.99 -14.45 -10.47
CA ARG A 78 8.74 -13.84 -11.57
C ARG A 78 7.83 -13.55 -12.75
N HIS A 79 8.14 -12.49 -13.47
CA HIS A 79 7.57 -12.18 -14.77
C HIS A 79 8.02 -13.23 -15.79
N SER A 80 7.11 -13.75 -16.62
CA SER A 80 7.42 -14.88 -17.51
C SER A 80 8.47 -14.54 -18.55
N GLU A 81 8.41 -13.35 -19.16
CA GLU A 81 9.39 -12.88 -20.16
C GLU A 81 10.65 -12.29 -19.51
N THR A 82 10.54 -11.18 -18.77
CA THR A 82 11.70 -10.45 -18.23
C THR A 82 12.41 -11.14 -17.07
N LYS A 83 11.84 -12.20 -16.48
CA LYS A 83 12.33 -12.89 -15.28
C LYS A 83 12.48 -12.00 -14.03
N LYS A 84 12.05 -10.73 -14.09
CA LYS A 84 12.09 -9.79 -12.96
C LYS A 84 11.02 -10.13 -11.92
N THR A 85 11.24 -9.69 -10.68
CA THR A 85 10.33 -9.95 -9.56
C THR A 85 9.06 -9.11 -9.66
N ILE A 86 7.90 -9.75 -9.50
CA ILE A 86 6.59 -9.09 -9.57
C ILE A 86 5.76 -9.35 -8.32
N CYS A 87 4.81 -8.47 -8.03
CA CYS A 87 3.93 -8.64 -6.88
C CYS A 87 2.87 -9.72 -7.12
N LYS A 88 2.27 -10.23 -6.04
CA LYS A 88 1.25 -11.27 -6.10
C LYS A 88 0.05 -10.88 -6.97
N LYS A 89 -0.34 -9.60 -6.96
CA LYS A 89 -1.46 -9.11 -7.77
C LYS A 89 -1.13 -9.09 -9.26
N CYS A 90 0.05 -8.59 -9.63
CA CYS A 90 0.52 -8.60 -11.01
C CYS A 90 0.71 -10.02 -11.55
N HIS A 91 1.30 -10.92 -10.74
CA HIS A 91 1.43 -12.33 -11.10
C HIS A 91 0.08 -13.00 -11.34
N LYS A 92 -0.89 -12.78 -10.44
CA LYS A 92 -2.25 -13.33 -10.58
C LYS A 92 -2.95 -12.80 -11.84
N TYR A 93 -2.88 -11.48 -12.07
CA TYR A 93 -3.50 -10.84 -13.22
C TYR A 93 -2.93 -11.38 -14.54
N ARG A 94 -1.61 -11.51 -14.63
CA ARG A 94 -0.97 -12.07 -15.82
C ARG A 94 -1.38 -13.53 -16.05
N LYS A 95 -1.45 -14.34 -15.00
CA LYS A 95 -1.91 -15.74 -15.11
C LYS A 95 -3.34 -15.86 -15.63
N THR A 96 -4.21 -14.89 -15.34
CA THR A 96 -5.63 -14.92 -15.76
C THR A 96 -5.88 -14.27 -17.11
N HIS A 97 -5.15 -13.21 -17.45
CA HIS A 97 -5.40 -12.41 -18.66
C HIS A 97 -4.31 -12.52 -19.73
N ASN A 98 -3.22 -13.24 -19.46
CA ASN A 98 -2.03 -13.31 -20.30
C ASN A 98 -1.45 -11.93 -20.67
N LEU A 99 -1.68 -10.93 -19.83
CA LEU A 99 -1.30 -9.54 -20.04
C LEU A 99 -0.79 -8.93 -18.74
N ASP A 100 0.06 -7.90 -18.85
CA ASP A 100 0.49 -7.16 -17.68
C ASP A 100 -0.60 -6.26 -17.12
N ARG A 101 -0.57 -6.12 -15.78
CA ARG A 101 -1.52 -5.29 -15.03
C ARG A 101 -1.40 -3.80 -15.37
N THR A 102 -0.37 -3.39 -16.12
CA THR A 102 -0.18 -2.05 -16.68
C THR A 102 -1.42 -1.54 -17.41
N VAL A 103 -2.08 -2.39 -18.20
CA VAL A 103 -3.27 -2.01 -18.99
C VAL A 103 -4.42 -1.57 -18.08
N LEU A 104 -4.63 -2.30 -16.98
CA LEU A 104 -5.62 -1.95 -15.96
C LEU A 104 -5.23 -0.69 -15.19
N LEU A 105 -3.94 -0.52 -14.88
CA LEU A 105 -3.46 0.63 -14.12
C LEU A 105 -3.55 1.93 -14.95
N LYS A 106 -3.21 1.87 -16.25
CA LYS A 106 -3.38 2.98 -17.20
C LYS A 106 -4.83 3.43 -17.29
N SER A 107 -5.79 2.51 -17.42
CA SER A 107 -7.21 2.88 -17.48
C SER A 107 -7.70 3.48 -16.16
N GLN A 108 -7.19 3.01 -15.02
CA GLN A 108 -7.51 3.59 -13.71
C GLN A 108 -6.92 5.00 -13.54
N MET A 109 -5.70 5.27 -14.02
CA MET A 109 -5.08 6.60 -13.95
C MET A 109 -5.77 7.61 -14.89
N ASN A 110 -6.14 7.18 -16.09
CA ASN A 110 -6.89 8.00 -17.05
C ASN A 110 -8.30 8.35 -16.52
N ASN A 111 -8.89 7.47 -15.70
CA ASN A 111 -10.19 7.72 -15.07
C ASN A 111 -10.08 8.53 -13.75
N LYS A 112 -8.91 8.53 -13.09
CA LYS A 112 -8.69 9.25 -11.82
C LYS A 112 -8.33 10.72 -12.00
N SER A 113 -7.83 11.12 -13.17
CA SER A 113 -7.32 12.46 -13.44
C SER A 113 -8.34 13.43 -14.03
N ILE A 114 -9.54 12.96 -14.39
CA ILE A 114 -10.58 13.86 -14.87
C ILE A 114 -11.35 14.37 -13.65
N SER A 115 -11.06 15.61 -13.24
CA SER A 115 -11.85 16.25 -12.18
C SER A 115 -13.29 16.45 -12.66
N ILE A 116 -14.24 16.47 -11.73
CA ILE A 116 -15.65 16.75 -12.06
C ILE A 116 -15.75 18.13 -12.73
N GLU A 117 -14.90 19.05 -12.30
CA GLU A 117 -14.74 20.39 -12.85
C GLU A 117 -14.28 20.35 -14.32
N ASP A 118 -13.34 19.49 -14.69
CA ASP A 118 -12.87 19.32 -16.08
C ASP A 118 -13.96 18.71 -16.98
N VAL A 119 -14.71 17.73 -16.45
CA VAL A 119 -15.90 17.20 -17.16
C VAL A 119 -16.93 18.30 -17.39
N HIS A 120 -17.22 19.10 -16.37
CA HIS A 120 -18.17 20.21 -16.48
C HIS A 120 -17.67 21.32 -17.43
N LEU A 121 -16.37 21.61 -17.42
CA LEU A 121 -15.75 22.60 -18.31
C LEU A 121 -15.86 22.16 -19.76
N GLU A 122 -15.59 20.88 -20.04
CA GLU A 122 -15.70 20.30 -21.38
C GLU A 122 -17.16 20.29 -21.88
N ILE A 123 -18.11 19.98 -21.00
CA ILE A 123 -19.55 20.10 -21.32
C ILE A 123 -19.91 21.54 -21.68
N ARG A 124 -19.43 22.54 -20.92
CA ARG A 124 -19.69 23.96 -21.22
C ARG A 124 -19.07 24.40 -22.54
N LYS A 125 -17.85 23.96 -22.86
CA LYS A 125 -17.20 24.25 -24.14
C LYS A 125 -18.03 23.74 -25.32
N ARG A 126 -18.51 22.50 -25.24
CA ARG A 126 -19.38 21.92 -26.28
C ARG A 126 -20.73 22.61 -26.39
N GLN A 127 -21.31 23.04 -25.26
CA GLN A 127 -22.56 23.81 -25.25
C GLN A 127 -22.43 25.16 -25.96
N LYS A 128 -21.31 25.88 -25.72
CA LYS A 128 -20.98 27.15 -26.39
C LYS A 128 -20.73 26.96 -27.87
N LEU A 129 -19.87 26.00 -28.25
CA LEU A 129 -19.57 25.70 -29.65
C LEU A 129 -20.85 25.43 -30.46
N ALA A 130 -21.74 24.60 -29.93
CA ALA A 130 -23.01 24.30 -30.61
C ALA A 130 -24.01 25.48 -30.56
N ALA A 131 -23.80 26.51 -29.73
CA ALA A 131 -24.65 27.70 -29.70
C ALA A 131 -24.20 28.69 -30.78
N ASP A 132 -22.88 28.74 -31.02
CA ASP A 132 -22.26 29.60 -32.02
C ASP A 132 -22.43 29.05 -33.45
N THR A 133 -22.44 27.71 -33.64
CA THR A 133 -22.56 27.12 -34.99
C THR A 133 -23.99 26.94 -35.49
N GLY A 134 -25.02 27.10 -34.64
CA GLY A 134 -26.42 26.86 -35.03
C GLY A 134 -26.74 25.41 -35.44
N GLU A 135 -25.75 24.52 -35.46
CA GLU A 135 -25.92 23.11 -35.77
C GLU A 135 -26.57 22.39 -34.58
N ASN A 136 -27.87 22.12 -34.72
CA ASN A 136 -28.54 21.11 -33.92
C ASN A 136 -27.93 19.74 -34.27
N GLN A 137 -26.85 19.36 -33.60
CA GLN A 137 -26.34 17.99 -33.69
C GLN A 137 -27.45 17.03 -33.26
N LYS A 138 -27.96 16.25 -34.22
CA LYS A 138 -28.86 15.13 -33.94
C LYS A 138 -28.18 14.24 -32.89
N CYS A 139 -28.93 13.89 -31.85
CA CYS A 139 -28.45 12.98 -30.82
C CYS A 139 -28.05 11.66 -31.48
N THR A 140 -26.76 11.33 -31.49
CA THR A 140 -26.24 10.07 -32.08
C THR A 140 -26.46 8.87 -31.16
N ASN A 141 -27.18 9.05 -30.04
CA ASN A 141 -27.53 7.96 -29.14
C ASN A 141 -28.62 7.08 -29.78
N PRO A 142 -28.34 5.79 -30.09
CA PRO A 142 -29.31 4.89 -30.72
C PRO A 142 -30.58 4.63 -29.90
N PHE A 143 -30.62 5.08 -28.64
CA PHE A 143 -31.80 5.01 -27.76
C PHE A 143 -32.69 6.28 -27.78
N CYS A 144 -32.29 7.38 -28.43
CA CYS A 144 -33.20 8.53 -28.66
C CYS A 144 -33.88 8.35 -30.02
N THR A 145 -34.94 7.54 -30.06
CA THR A 145 -35.83 7.43 -31.22
C THR A 145 -36.88 8.54 -31.16
N ASP A 146 -36.86 9.38 -32.20
CA ASP A 146 -37.91 10.26 -32.71
C ASP A 146 -38.17 11.63 -32.04
N ASP A 147 -37.89 12.67 -32.84
CA ASP A 147 -38.64 13.91 -33.20
C ASP A 147 -39.61 14.61 -32.23
N ALA A 148 -39.67 14.24 -30.96
CA ALA A 148 -40.47 14.96 -29.97
C ALA A 148 -39.75 16.22 -29.46
N MET A 149 -40.00 17.32 -30.18
CA MET A 149 -39.93 18.74 -29.79
C MET A 149 -38.81 19.20 -28.84
N MET A 150 -37.89 19.94 -29.44
CA MET A 150 -36.89 20.80 -28.79
C MET A 150 -37.58 21.99 -28.10
N SER A 151 -37.57 22.04 -26.77
CA SER A 151 -37.79 23.29 -26.03
C SER A 151 -36.59 23.61 -25.10
N CYS A 152 -35.72 24.46 -25.63
CA CYS A 152 -34.92 25.50 -24.98
C CYS A 152 -34.43 25.30 -23.52
N ARG A 153 -33.15 24.93 -23.37
CA ARG A 153 -32.08 25.50 -22.49
C ARG A 153 -31.06 24.49 -21.99
N LEU A 154 -31.29 23.20 -22.20
CA LEU A 154 -30.30 22.15 -21.98
C LEU A 154 -30.31 21.24 -23.21
N LYS A 155 -29.20 21.16 -23.94
CA LYS A 155 -29.05 20.39 -25.20
C LYS A 155 -29.02 18.88 -24.95
N PHE A 156 -30.01 18.37 -24.26
CA PHE A 156 -30.29 16.94 -24.13
C PHE A 156 -31.70 16.72 -24.69
N CYS A 157 -31.92 15.68 -25.51
CA CYS A 157 -33.29 15.17 -25.71
C CYS A 157 -33.92 14.95 -24.32
N LYS A 158 -35.23 15.14 -24.16
CA LYS A 158 -35.95 14.94 -22.89
C LYS A 158 -35.51 13.64 -22.20
N ASN A 159 -35.34 12.57 -22.97
CA ASN A 159 -34.86 11.26 -22.50
C ASN A 159 -33.43 11.28 -21.95
N CYS A 160 -32.49 11.98 -22.60
CA CYS A 160 -31.13 12.13 -22.10
C CYS A 160 -31.06 13.03 -20.85
N TYR A 161 -31.93 14.04 -20.77
CA TYR A 161 -32.03 14.87 -19.56
C TYR A 161 -32.61 14.08 -18.39
N GLU A 162 -33.67 13.32 -18.61
CA GLU A 162 -34.26 12.44 -17.60
C GLU A 162 -33.27 11.36 -17.16
N PHE A 163 -32.51 10.77 -18.10
CA PHE A 163 -31.44 9.82 -17.77
C PHE A 163 -30.35 10.49 -16.93
N PHE A 164 -29.90 11.68 -17.32
CA PHE A 164 -28.91 12.45 -16.56
C PHE A 164 -29.41 12.79 -15.16
N GLN A 165 -30.67 13.19 -15.00
CA GLN A 165 -31.26 13.47 -13.69
C GLN A 165 -31.40 12.21 -12.83
N LYS A 166 -31.81 11.08 -13.42
CA LYS A 166 -31.82 9.76 -12.75
C LYS A 166 -30.42 9.35 -12.32
N TYR A 167 -29.42 9.53 -13.18
CA TYR A 167 -28.01 9.25 -12.88
C TYR A 167 -27.47 10.15 -11.78
N LYS A 168 -27.78 11.46 -11.82
CA LYS A 168 -27.41 12.42 -10.77
C LYS A 168 -28.01 12.02 -9.42
N LYS A 169 -29.30 11.65 -9.39
CA LYS A 169 -29.99 11.15 -8.20
C LYS A 169 -29.35 9.87 -7.66
N PHE A 170 -29.10 8.89 -8.52
CA PHE A 170 -28.42 7.64 -8.16
C PHE A 170 -27.03 7.90 -7.56
N ARG A 171 -26.25 8.82 -8.15
CA ARG A 171 -24.92 9.17 -7.64
C ARG A 171 -24.98 9.85 -6.27
N SER A 172 -25.94 10.74 -6.05
CA SER A 172 -26.14 11.37 -4.73
C SER A 172 -26.58 10.37 -3.67
N GLU A 173 -27.51 9.45 -3.99
CA GLU A 173 -27.95 8.39 -3.07
C GLU A 173 -26.79 7.48 -2.68
N ARG A 174 -25.96 7.08 -3.66
CA ARG A 174 -24.76 6.27 -3.39
C ARG A 174 -23.73 7.01 -2.54
N ALA A 175 -23.57 8.31 -2.71
CA ALA A 175 -22.69 9.12 -1.87
C ALA A 175 -23.20 9.19 -0.42
N ILE A 176 -24.50 9.40 -0.22
CA ILE A 176 -25.13 9.39 1.12
C ILE A 176 -24.91 8.03 1.81
N GLN A 177 -25.17 6.92 1.12
CA GLN A 177 -24.95 5.57 1.66
C GLN A 177 -23.49 5.33 2.09
N LEU A 178 -22.52 5.84 1.32
CA LEU A 178 -21.10 5.73 1.67
C LEU A 178 -20.77 6.54 2.93
N MET A 179 -21.31 7.75 3.06
CA MET A 179 -21.13 8.60 4.24
C MET A 179 -21.76 7.97 5.49
N GLU A 180 -22.97 7.40 5.38
CA GLU A 180 -23.62 6.67 6.47
C GLU A 180 -22.82 5.44 6.89
N LYS A 181 -22.27 4.69 5.93
CA LYS A 181 -21.41 3.53 6.22
C LYS A 181 -20.13 3.94 6.95
N GLN A 182 -19.52 5.06 6.57
CA GLN A 182 -18.36 5.61 7.28
C GLN A 182 -18.73 6.02 8.71
N LYS A 183 -19.85 6.71 8.90
CA LYS A 183 -20.34 7.12 10.22
C LYS A 183 -20.59 5.93 11.14
N LYS A 184 -21.28 4.89 10.67
CA LYS A 184 -21.50 3.63 11.42
C LYS A 184 -20.19 2.96 11.83
N THR A 185 -19.18 2.99 10.95
CA THR A 185 -17.87 2.42 11.27
C THR A 185 -17.18 3.19 12.40
N GLN A 186 -17.32 4.52 12.43
CA GLN A 186 -16.76 5.35 13.50
C GLN A 186 -17.50 5.17 14.83
N GLU A 187 -18.81 4.95 14.82
CA GLU A 187 -19.60 4.66 16.02
C GLU A 187 -19.20 3.32 16.65
N ILE A 188 -19.02 2.27 15.83
CA ILE A 188 -18.53 0.96 16.30
C ILE A 188 -17.13 1.06 16.94
N VAL A 189 -16.28 1.96 16.44
CA VAL A 189 -14.94 2.20 17.04
C VAL A 189 -15.04 2.90 18.39
N LYS A 190 -16.06 3.75 18.61
CA LYS A 190 -16.26 4.46 19.88
C LYS A 190 -16.92 3.61 20.96
N GLU A 191 -17.75 2.64 20.58
CA GLU A 191 -18.42 1.73 21.54
C GLU A 191 -17.52 0.58 22.01
N LYS A 192 -16.30 0.45 21.47
CA LYS A 192 -15.35 -0.53 22.00
C LYS A 192 -14.95 -0.09 23.42
N PRO A 193 -15.29 -0.88 24.46
CA PRO A 193 -15.01 -0.49 25.84
C PRO A 193 -13.52 -0.22 25.99
N GLU A 194 -13.21 0.94 26.57
CA GLU A 194 -11.85 1.27 27.00
C GLU A 194 -11.35 0.09 27.82
N SER A 195 -10.32 -0.58 27.32
CA SER A 195 -9.63 -1.59 28.09
C SER A 195 -9.25 -0.97 29.44
N PRO A 196 -9.47 -1.68 30.56
CA PRO A 196 -9.26 -1.13 31.88
C PRO A 196 -7.86 -0.48 31.96
N PRO A 197 -7.74 0.65 32.68
CA PRO A 197 -6.50 1.37 32.81
C PRO A 197 -5.42 0.38 33.23
N ARG A 198 -4.40 0.20 32.39
CA ARG A 198 -3.21 -0.55 32.77
C ARG A 198 -2.61 0.20 33.95
N ASP A 199 -2.75 -0.41 35.12
CA ASP A 199 -2.14 0.01 36.36
C ASP A 199 -0.63 0.21 36.13
N ARG A 200 -0.22 1.48 35.99
CA ARG A 200 1.18 1.91 35.90
C ARG A 200 1.62 2.36 37.28
N SER A 201 1.50 1.47 38.25
CA SER A 201 2.24 1.54 39.50
C SER A 201 3.59 0.83 39.30
N ARG A 202 4.48 1.47 38.52
CA ARG A 202 5.91 1.17 38.54
C ARG A 202 6.67 2.47 38.75
N SER A 203 7.37 2.52 39.88
CA SER A 203 8.32 3.54 40.31
C SER A 203 9.18 4.04 39.13
N PRO A 204 9.41 5.37 38.99
CA PRO A 204 10.32 5.94 37.99
C PRO A 204 11.82 5.75 38.26
N ASP A 205 12.22 5.11 39.34
CA ASP A 205 13.63 4.99 39.68
C ASP A 205 14.21 3.67 39.15
N GLU A 206 15.37 3.79 38.48
CA GLU A 206 16.18 2.73 37.85
C GLU A 206 15.86 2.36 36.40
N PHE A 207 16.08 3.30 35.47
CA PHE A 207 16.66 2.93 34.18
C PHE A 207 17.98 3.68 33.99
N PRO A 208 19.14 2.98 33.98
CA PRO A 208 20.39 3.62 33.59
C PRO A 208 20.32 4.03 32.12
N ASN A 209 20.85 5.20 31.83
CA ASN A 209 21.01 5.85 30.53
C ASN A 209 21.57 4.89 29.45
N LEU A 210 20.71 4.10 28.81
CA LEU A 210 21.06 3.14 27.75
C LEU A 210 20.66 3.63 26.34
N SER A 211 20.18 4.87 26.22
CA SER A 211 19.60 5.39 24.98
C SER A 211 20.59 6.15 24.08
N LEU A 212 21.75 6.58 24.61
CA LEU A 212 22.74 7.32 23.84
C LEU A 212 23.72 6.40 23.11
N GLU A 213 24.30 5.41 23.80
CA GLU A 213 25.23 4.44 23.18
C GLU A 213 24.54 3.59 22.10
N LYS A 214 23.26 3.24 22.28
CA LYS A 214 22.49 2.48 21.28
C LYS A 214 22.09 3.30 20.05
N LYS A 215 22.02 4.64 20.17
CA LYS A 215 21.79 5.51 19.01
C LYS A 215 23.07 5.68 18.21
N MET A 216 24.20 5.91 18.88
CA MET A 216 25.51 6.02 18.24
C MET A 216 25.85 4.76 17.44
N PHE A 217 25.60 3.57 18.00
CA PHE A 217 25.88 2.31 17.31
C PHE A 217 24.97 2.05 16.09
N LEU A 218 23.74 2.58 16.09
CA LEU A 218 22.83 2.41 14.95
C LEU A 218 23.20 3.35 13.80
N ASP A 219 23.63 4.57 14.13
CA ASP A 219 24.07 5.56 13.15
C ASP A 219 25.39 5.14 12.48
N ASP A 220 26.32 4.53 13.23
CA ASP A 220 27.56 3.96 12.69
C ASP A 220 27.29 2.79 11.72
N ILE A 221 26.32 1.92 12.03
CA ILE A 221 25.91 0.83 11.13
C ILE A 221 25.24 1.39 9.87
N ILE A 222 24.41 2.43 9.99
CA ILE A 222 23.75 3.06 8.84
C ILE A 222 24.78 3.77 7.95
N GLN A 223 25.81 4.39 8.53
CA GLN A 223 26.88 5.06 7.80
C GLN A 223 27.79 4.05 7.06
N ALA A 224 28.19 2.96 7.72
CA ALA A 224 28.96 1.89 7.08
C ALA A 224 28.23 1.26 5.87
N ILE A 225 26.90 1.12 5.95
CA ILE A 225 26.08 0.63 4.83
C ILE A 225 26.05 1.62 3.65
N ARG A 226 26.14 2.93 3.91
CA ARG A 226 26.19 3.95 2.84
C ARG A 226 27.54 4.00 2.14
N ASP A 227 28.62 3.77 2.89
CA ASP A 227 29.98 3.90 2.37
C ASP A 227 30.40 2.67 1.52
N GLU A 228 29.88 1.46 1.80
CA GLU A 228 30.08 0.28 0.94
C GLU A 228 29.40 0.38 -0.44
N ASP A 229 28.36 1.21 -0.59
CA ASP A 229 27.70 1.45 -1.88
C ASP A 229 28.51 2.42 -2.78
N TYR A 230 29.61 3.04 -2.28
CA TYR A 230 30.43 4.00 -3.03
C TYR A 230 31.69 3.41 -3.67
N GLU A 231 32.16 2.22 -3.24
CA GLU A 231 33.37 1.59 -3.81
C GLU A 231 33.11 0.62 -4.97
N SER A 232 31.86 0.34 -5.33
CA SER A 232 31.55 -0.64 -6.39
C SER A 232 31.65 -0.12 -7.84
N ASP A 233 32.10 1.12 -8.09
CA ASP A 233 32.13 1.72 -9.43
C ASP A 233 33.53 1.98 -10.04
N TRP A 234 34.62 1.49 -9.43
CA TRP A 234 35.96 1.60 -10.02
C TRP A 234 36.66 0.24 -10.16
N SER A 235 36.31 -0.54 -11.19
CA SER A 235 37.26 -1.40 -11.91
C SER A 235 36.64 -2.04 -13.16
N MET A 236 36.31 -1.22 -14.16
CA MET A 236 36.36 -1.67 -15.55
C MET A 236 37.38 -0.83 -16.30
N SER A 237 38.64 -1.25 -16.22
CA SER A 237 39.63 -0.97 -17.26
C SER A 237 40.68 -2.07 -17.27
N SER A 238 40.87 -2.61 -18.48
CA SER A 238 41.99 -3.44 -18.94
C SER A 238 41.92 -4.94 -18.63
N ARG A 239 41.36 -5.71 -19.57
CA ARG A 239 42.14 -6.55 -20.52
C ARG A 239 41.24 -7.23 -21.54
#